data_AF-A0A5N9BUE6-F1
#
_entry.id   AF-A0A5N9BUE6-F1
#
_cell.length_a   1.000
_cell.length_b   1.000
_cell.length_c   1.000
_cell.angle_alpha   90.00
_cell.angle_beta   90.00
_cell.angle_gamma   90.00
#
_symmetry.space_group_name_H-M   'P 1'
#
loop_
_entity.id
_entity.type
_entity.pdbx_description
1 polymer ?
#
loop_
_entity_poly.entity_id
_entity_poly.type
_entity_poly.pdbx_seq_one_letter_code
_entity_poly.pdbx_strand_id
1 'polypeptide(L)'
;MIICDVIIGLIIMNTKMRILYWKEIPIQIQTQDAIGKISILLDSKFQEAADSLAMLEGSYGTDDYLDGWQWSEEVEVEGDARDYARWKSEYYNSGFPKDLVSRLRDLHKEGTRDSSPGSIDQWFESES
;
A
#
# COMPACT_ATOMS: atom_id res chain seq x y z
N MET A 1 -45.84 -19.02 7.14
CA MET A 1 -45.09 -18.67 8.37
C MET A 1 -43.71 -18.25 7.92
N ILE A 2 -43.54 -16.93 7.86
CA ILE A 2 -42.44 -16.22 7.19
C ILE A 2 -41.29 -16.17 8.19
N ILE A 3 -40.37 -17.12 8.12
CA ILE A 3 -39.15 -17.11 8.95
C ILE A 3 -38.01 -17.78 8.18
N CYS A 4 -37.59 -17.18 7.06
CA CYS A 4 -36.23 -17.39 6.54
C CYS A 4 -35.78 -16.37 5.48
N ASP A 5 -36.66 -15.46 5.04
CA ASP A 5 -36.31 -14.38 4.09
C ASP A 5 -35.64 -13.16 4.76
N VAL A 6 -35.11 -13.29 5.98
CA VAL A 6 -34.34 -12.22 6.67
C VAL A 6 -32.82 -12.47 6.60
N ILE A 7 -32.37 -13.62 6.09
CA ILE A 7 -30.93 -13.96 5.99
C ILE A 7 -30.43 -13.95 4.52
N ILE A 8 -31.29 -13.62 3.55
CA ILE A 8 -30.94 -13.56 2.10
C ILE A 8 -30.50 -12.13 1.70
N GLY A 9 -29.85 -11.42 2.62
CA GLY A 9 -29.45 -10.02 2.45
C GLY A 9 -28.16 -9.66 3.18
N LEU A 10 -27.24 -10.63 3.33
CA LEU A 10 -25.83 -10.29 3.55
C LEU A 10 -25.34 -9.63 2.25
N ILE A 11 -25.50 -8.31 2.14
CA ILE A 11 -24.95 -7.53 1.03
C ILE A 11 -23.45 -7.86 1.03
N ILE A 12 -22.97 -8.62 0.04
CA ILE A 12 -21.55 -8.69 -0.24
C ILE A 12 -21.16 -7.25 -0.56
N MET A 13 -20.50 -6.59 0.39
CA MET A 13 -20.02 -5.24 0.17
C MET A 13 -18.83 -5.35 -0.78
N ASN A 14 -18.94 -4.78 -1.98
CA ASN A 14 -17.77 -4.61 -2.83
C ASN A 14 -16.99 -3.38 -2.36
N THR A 15 -15.73 -3.59 -2.06
CA THR A 15 -14.79 -2.55 -1.66
C THR A 15 -13.79 -2.33 -2.79
N LYS A 16 -13.63 -1.08 -3.21
CA LYS A 16 -12.51 -0.65 -4.05
C LYS A 16 -11.31 -0.36 -3.18
N MET A 17 -10.16 -0.92 -3.50
CA MET A 17 -8.90 -0.71 -2.79
C MET A 17 -7.84 -0.17 -3.74
N ARG A 18 -7.06 0.79 -3.27
CA ARG A 18 -5.84 1.26 -3.91
C ARG A 18 -4.82 1.69 -2.88
N ILE A 19 -3.56 1.69 -3.26
CA ILE A 19 -2.45 2.01 -2.38
C ILE A 19 -1.70 3.20 -2.98
N LEU A 20 -1.39 4.20 -2.15
CA LEU A 20 -0.51 5.30 -2.53
C LEU A 20 0.93 4.87 -2.27
N TYR A 21 1.76 5.02 -3.27
CA TYR A 21 3.19 4.79 -3.18
C TYR A 21 3.95 6.09 -3.39
N TRP A 22 5.13 6.16 -2.76
CA TRP A 22 6.22 6.96 -3.28
C TRP A 22 7.15 6.02 -4.04
N LYS A 23 7.13 6.13 -5.38
CA LYS A 23 7.74 5.17 -6.31
C LYS A 23 7.24 3.75 -6.03
N GLU A 24 8.10 2.84 -5.59
CA GLU A 24 7.75 1.47 -5.22
C GLU A 24 7.46 1.28 -3.72
N ILE A 25 7.65 2.32 -2.88
CA ILE A 25 7.46 2.22 -1.41
C ILE A 25 6.00 2.56 -1.06
N PRO A 26 5.23 1.64 -0.46
CA PRO A 26 3.84 1.91 -0.09
C PRO A 26 3.78 2.87 1.09
N ILE A 27 2.84 3.82 1.07
CA ILE A 27 2.70 4.87 2.10
C ILE A 27 1.30 4.87 2.72
N GLN A 28 0.25 4.67 1.93
CA GLN A 28 -1.13 4.76 2.42
C GLN A 28 -2.03 3.74 1.75
N ILE A 29 -2.83 3.03 2.54
CA ILE A 29 -3.93 2.20 2.06
C ILE A 29 -5.19 3.05 1.98
N GLN A 30 -5.90 2.96 0.86
CA GLN A 30 -7.23 3.54 0.71
C GLN A 30 -8.22 2.48 0.26
N THR A 31 -9.33 2.41 0.97
CA THR A 31 -10.48 1.58 0.60
C THR A 31 -11.73 2.44 0.52
N GLN A 32 -12.67 2.03 -0.34
CA GLN A 32 -13.94 2.71 -0.50
C GLN A 32 -15.05 1.71 -0.82
N ASP A 33 -16.13 1.76 -0.04
CA ASP A 33 -17.36 1.01 -0.27
C ASP A 33 -18.56 1.97 -0.38
N ALA A 34 -19.77 1.42 -0.32
CA ALA A 34 -21.01 2.20 -0.36
C ALA A 34 -21.23 3.10 0.88
N ILE A 35 -20.59 2.78 2.01
CA ILE A 35 -20.72 3.53 3.27
C ILE A 35 -19.74 4.70 3.28
N GLY A 36 -18.54 4.52 2.75
CA GLY A 36 -17.59 5.61 2.62
C GLY A 36 -16.18 5.19 2.27
N LYS A 37 -15.25 6.12 2.47
CA LYS A 37 -13.83 5.97 2.17
C LYS A 37 -13.01 5.93 3.46
N ILE A 38 -12.12 4.96 3.57
CA ILE A 38 -11.16 4.80 4.65
C ILE A 38 -9.75 5.00 4.08
N SER A 39 -8.93 5.77 4.78
CA SER A 39 -7.50 5.93 4.47
C SER A 39 -6.70 5.61 5.72
N ILE A 40 -5.71 4.71 5.61
CA ILE A 40 -4.80 4.34 6.68
C ILE A 40 -3.37 4.58 6.21
N LEU A 41 -2.64 5.45 6.92
CA LEU A 41 -1.20 5.61 6.73
C LEU A 41 -0.47 4.39 7.30
N LEU A 42 0.55 3.92 6.60
CA LEU A 42 1.46 2.91 7.12
C LEU A 42 2.40 3.52 8.18
N ASP A 43 3.16 2.67 8.87
CA ASP A 43 4.11 3.08 9.89
C ASP A 43 5.12 4.14 9.37
N SER A 44 5.62 5.02 10.24
CA SER A 44 6.54 6.11 9.85
C SER A 44 7.79 5.63 9.10
N LYS A 45 8.25 4.40 9.39
CA LYS A 45 9.40 3.75 8.72
C LYS A 45 9.26 3.67 7.20
N PHE A 46 8.04 3.65 6.66
CA PHE A 46 7.82 3.68 5.21
C PHE A 46 8.14 5.07 4.63
N GLN A 47 7.68 6.14 5.28
CA GLN A 47 8.03 7.50 4.91
C GLN A 47 9.52 7.77 5.08
N GLU A 48 10.11 7.30 6.19
CA GLU A 48 11.55 7.41 6.44
C GLU A 48 12.38 6.69 5.36
N ALA A 49 11.90 5.54 4.85
CA ALA A 49 12.54 4.82 3.75
C ALA A 49 12.46 5.59 2.42
N ALA A 50 11.30 6.17 2.11
CA ALA A 50 11.12 7.04 0.94
C ALA A 50 12.05 8.24 0.99
N ASP A 51 12.10 8.94 2.13
CA ASP A 51 12.96 10.11 2.30
C ASP A 51 14.45 9.73 2.22
N SER A 52 14.85 8.63 2.84
CA SER A 52 16.23 8.12 2.77
C SER A 52 16.66 7.81 1.33
N LEU A 53 15.76 7.21 0.54
CA LEU A 53 16.04 6.87 -0.86
C LEU A 53 16.03 8.11 -1.75
N ALA A 54 15.14 9.08 -1.49
CA ALA A 54 15.12 10.37 -2.16
C ALA A 54 16.41 11.16 -1.94
N MET A 55 16.91 11.17 -0.70
CA MET A 55 18.20 11.80 -0.39
C MET A 55 19.36 11.09 -1.10
N LEU A 56 19.29 9.77 -1.23
CA LEU A 56 20.33 8.97 -1.88
C LEU A 56 20.43 9.22 -3.38
N GLU A 57 19.29 9.31 -4.07
CA GLU A 57 19.23 9.56 -5.51
C GLU A 57 19.27 11.06 -5.87
N GLY A 58 19.26 11.95 -4.87
CA GLY A 58 19.31 13.40 -5.05
C GLY A 58 17.98 14.05 -5.40
N SER A 59 16.86 13.33 -5.31
CA SER A 59 15.52 13.86 -5.58
C SER A 59 14.92 14.63 -4.39
N TYR A 60 15.46 14.47 -3.17
CA TYR A 60 14.92 15.10 -1.97
C TYR A 60 14.83 16.64 -2.09
N GLY A 61 13.64 17.19 -1.85
CA GLY A 61 13.40 18.63 -1.93
C GLY A 61 13.36 19.20 -3.35
N THR A 62 13.32 18.34 -4.37
CA THR A 62 13.16 18.70 -5.78
C THR A 62 11.79 18.28 -6.31
N ASP A 63 11.45 18.71 -7.52
CA ASP A 63 10.21 18.30 -8.19
C ASP A 63 10.15 16.77 -8.39
N ASP A 64 11.30 16.11 -8.60
CA ASP A 64 11.39 14.65 -8.75
C ASP A 64 10.83 13.88 -7.54
N TYR A 65 10.90 14.48 -6.34
CA TYR A 65 10.29 13.88 -5.14
C TYR A 65 8.77 13.94 -5.19
N LEU A 66 8.21 15.05 -5.68
CA LEU A 66 6.76 15.24 -5.84
C LEU A 66 6.21 14.39 -6.97
N ASP A 67 6.99 14.17 -8.02
CA ASP A 67 6.63 13.30 -9.14
C ASP A 67 6.70 11.81 -8.79
N GLY A 68 7.31 11.46 -7.65
CA GLY A 68 7.37 10.09 -7.16
C GLY A 68 6.03 9.54 -6.65
N TRP A 69 5.03 10.38 -6.41
CA TRP A 69 3.75 9.95 -5.83
C TRP A 69 2.81 9.34 -6.88
N GLN A 70 2.46 8.06 -6.71
CA GLN A 70 1.54 7.37 -7.62
C GLN A 70 0.59 6.43 -6.88
N TRP A 71 -0.68 6.41 -7.29
CA TRP A 71 -1.64 5.40 -6.86
C TRP A 71 -1.46 4.11 -7.65
N SER A 72 -1.63 2.97 -7.00
CA SER A 72 -1.81 1.69 -7.70
C SER A 72 -3.07 1.70 -8.56
N GLU A 73 -3.18 0.68 -9.40
CA GLU A 73 -4.47 0.28 -9.95
C GLU A 73 -5.47 0.01 -8.82
N GLU A 74 -6.73 0.36 -9.08
CA GLU A 74 -7.83 0.09 -8.17
C GLU A 74 -8.27 -1.37 -8.35
N VAL A 75 -8.30 -2.11 -7.25
CA VAL A 75 -8.76 -3.50 -7.22
C VAL A 75 -10.06 -3.61 -6.44
N GLU A 76 -11.00 -4.41 -6.94
CA GLU A 76 -12.23 -4.73 -6.20
C GLU A 76 -12.01 -5.96 -5.32
N VAL A 77 -12.40 -5.85 -4.05
CA VAL A 77 -12.33 -6.93 -3.05
C VAL A 77 -13.70 -7.10 -2.37
N GLU A 78 -14.04 -8.35 -2.04
CA GLU A 78 -15.30 -8.68 -1.39
C GLU A 78 -15.19 -8.53 0.13
N GLY A 79 -15.93 -7.59 0.72
CA GLY A 79 -16.08 -7.36 2.16
C GLY A 79 -16.01 -5.88 2.56
N ASP A 80 -15.91 -5.63 3.87
CA ASP A 80 -15.98 -4.29 4.46
C ASP A 80 -14.69 -3.46 4.24
N ALA A 81 -14.86 -2.19 3.86
CA ALA A 81 -13.72 -1.32 3.53
C ALA A 81 -12.76 -1.09 4.70
N ARG A 82 -13.29 -0.98 5.93
CA ARG A 82 -12.47 -0.75 7.13
C ARG A 82 -11.67 -1.99 7.50
N ASP A 83 -12.27 -3.17 7.40
CA ASP A 83 -11.60 -4.43 7.69
C ASP A 83 -10.47 -4.71 6.69
N TYR A 84 -10.71 -4.51 5.39
CA TYR A 84 -9.65 -4.63 4.38
C TYR A 84 -8.53 -3.62 4.55
N ALA A 85 -8.86 -2.35 4.82
CA ALA A 85 -7.84 -1.33 5.05
C ALA A 85 -6.93 -1.72 6.22
N ARG A 86 -7.53 -2.17 7.34
CA ARG A 86 -6.80 -2.60 8.54
C ARG A 86 -5.94 -3.83 8.28
N TRP A 87 -6.49 -4.84 7.61
CA TRP A 87 -5.75 -6.06 7.29
C TRP A 87 -4.57 -5.76 6.37
N LYS A 88 -4.77 -4.98 5.30
CA LYS A 88 -3.70 -4.65 4.35
C LYS A 88 -2.65 -3.74 4.97
N SER A 89 -3.02 -2.82 5.86
CA SER A 89 -2.03 -2.03 6.61
C SER A 89 -1.19 -2.89 7.54
N GLU A 90 -1.81 -3.86 8.23
CA GLU A 90 -1.08 -4.79 9.11
C GLU A 90 -0.13 -5.69 8.32
N TYR A 91 -0.53 -6.16 7.13
CA TYR A 91 0.32 -6.91 6.21
C TYR A 91 1.63 -6.16 5.93
N TYR A 92 1.56 -4.89 5.50
CA TYR A 92 2.77 -4.10 5.24
C TYR A 92 3.55 -3.79 6.52
N ASN A 93 2.87 -3.36 7.58
CA ASN A 93 3.53 -2.97 8.82
C ASN A 93 4.29 -4.13 9.46
N SER A 94 3.69 -5.33 9.50
CA SER A 94 4.33 -6.53 10.05
C SER A 94 5.42 -7.11 9.12
N GLY A 95 5.25 -6.96 7.80
CA GLY A 95 6.17 -7.47 6.78
C GLY A 95 7.37 -6.57 6.45
N PHE A 96 7.54 -5.42 7.09
CA PHE A 96 8.57 -4.44 6.71
C PHE A 96 10.00 -5.01 6.76
N PRO A 97 10.72 -5.09 5.63
CA PRO A 97 12.09 -5.61 5.60
C PRO A 97 13.08 -4.68 6.29
N LYS A 98 13.91 -5.20 7.20
CA LYS A 98 14.94 -4.41 7.89
C LYS A 98 16.00 -3.84 6.94
N ASP A 99 16.21 -4.49 5.79
CA ASP A 99 17.20 -4.16 4.79
C ASP A 99 16.60 -3.49 3.53
N LEU A 100 15.34 -3.04 3.59
CA LEU A 100 14.62 -2.42 2.46
C LEU A 100 15.44 -1.33 1.76
N VAL A 101 15.89 -0.33 2.52
CA VAL A 101 16.64 0.83 1.99
C VAL A 101 17.97 0.39 1.37
N SER A 102 18.68 -0.55 2.00
CA SER A 102 19.93 -1.09 1.43
C SER A 102 19.70 -1.83 0.12
N ARG A 103 18.66 -2.67 0.01
CA ARG A 103 18.34 -3.39 -1.23
C ARG A 103 17.99 -2.41 -2.35
N LEU A 104 17.13 -1.43 -2.09
CA LEU A 104 16.74 -0.42 -3.09
C LEU A 104 17.91 0.45 -3.54
N ARG A 105 18.80 0.82 -2.61
CA ARG A 105 20.06 1.50 -2.95
C ARG A 105 20.90 0.70 -3.92
N ASP A 106 21.07 -0.60 -3.66
CA ASP A 106 21.95 -1.44 -4.45
C ASP A 106 21.37 -1.63 -5.87
N LEU A 107 20.05 -1.86 -5.98
CA LEU A 107 19.33 -1.85 -7.27
C LEU A 107 19.45 -0.52 -8.03
N HIS A 108 19.38 0.62 -7.32
CA HIS A 108 19.56 1.93 -7.94
C HIS A 108 20.97 2.11 -8.51
N LYS A 109 22.01 1.70 -7.76
CA LYS A 109 23.41 1.75 -8.22
C LYS A 109 23.66 0.84 -9.42
N GLU A 110 22.99 -0.30 -9.46
CA GLU A 110 23.05 -1.25 -10.57
C GLU A 110 22.22 -0.82 -11.78
N GLY A 111 21.34 0.17 -11.63
CA GLY A 111 20.43 0.62 -12.67
C GLY A 111 19.30 -0.37 -12.99
N THR A 112 19.02 -1.31 -12.07
CA THR A 112 18.03 -2.39 -12.22
C THR A 112 16.77 -2.17 -11.37
N ARG A 113 16.70 -1.04 -10.66
CA ARG A 113 15.54 -0.66 -9.83
C ARG A 113 14.29 -0.45 -10.70
N ASP A 114 13.22 -1.16 -10.35
CA ASP A 114 11.87 -0.90 -10.85
C ASP A 114 11.12 -0.02 -9.86
N SER A 115 10.96 1.26 -10.20
CA SER A 115 10.29 2.25 -9.34
C SER A 115 8.77 2.30 -9.50
N SER A 116 8.17 1.35 -10.22
CA SER A 116 6.72 1.30 -10.40
C SER A 116 5.99 0.89 -9.10
N PRO A 117 4.77 1.41 -8.85
CA PRO A 117 3.98 1.00 -7.70
C PRO A 117 3.76 -0.50 -7.63
N GLY A 118 4.03 -1.07 -6.46
CA GLY A 118 3.85 -2.50 -6.20
C GLY A 118 4.97 -3.41 -6.71
N SER A 119 6.04 -2.89 -7.34
CA SER A 119 7.16 -3.71 -7.84
C SER A 119 7.91 -4.49 -6.75
N ILE A 120 7.75 -4.07 -5.48
CA ILE A 120 8.36 -4.71 -4.30
C ILE A 120 7.32 -5.23 -3.29
N ASP A 121 6.04 -5.33 -3.65
CA ASP A 121 4.98 -5.75 -2.71
C ASP A 121 5.23 -7.15 -2.10
N GLN A 122 5.86 -8.04 -2.88
CA GLN A 122 6.27 -9.39 -2.44
C GLN A 122 7.38 -9.38 -1.39
N TRP A 123 8.07 -8.25 -1.16
CA TRP A 123 9.09 -8.17 -0.11
C TRP A 123 8.47 -8.03 1.29
N PHE A 124 7.18 -7.70 1.37
CA PHE A 124 6.45 -7.51 2.64
C PHE A 124 5.67 -8.75 3.08
N GLU A 125 5.92 -9.91 2.47
CA GLU A 125 5.33 -11.17 2.92
C GLU A 125 5.94 -11.55 4.28
N SER A 126 5.10 -11.74 5.30
CA SER A 126 5.56 -12.34 6.55
C SER A 126 5.82 -13.83 6.30
N GLU A 127 7.05 -14.29 6.59
CA GLU A 127 7.32 -15.73 6.70
C GLU A 127 6.35 -16.29 7.75
N SER A 128 5.41 -17.11 7.28
CA SER A 128 4.33 -17.71 8.10
C SER A 128 4.85 -18.78 9.06
#